data_AF-V9F0B0-F1
#
_entry.id   AF-V9F0B0-F1
#
_cell.length_a   1.000
_cell.length_b   1.000
_cell.length_c   1.000
_cell.angle_alpha   90.00
_cell.angle_beta   90.00
_cell.angle_gamma   90.00
#
_symmetry.space_group_name_H-M   'P 1'
#
loop_
_entity.id
_entity.type
_entity.pdbx_description
1 polymer ?
#
loop_
_entity_poly.entity_id
_entity_poly.type
_entity_poly.pdbx_seq_one_letter_code
_entity_poly.pdbx_strand_id
1 'polypeptide(L)'
;MCSAFAASNGTEAATVYDIPECTQDQLNLGEAILTTEPSTLQCEKKFGIKSGMLLQSADAADEFCAEQACLNALRTLFSTLPNCRYELWGLKYSATKFLNHCGFSTDIA
;
A
#
# COMPACT_ATOMS: atom_id res chain seq x y z
N MET A 1 19.98 -11.10 41.03
CA MET A 1 18.60 -10.64 40.76
C MET A 1 18.60 -10.07 39.36
N CYS A 2 17.81 -10.67 38.46
CA CYS A 2 17.84 -10.45 37.02
C CYS A 2 17.36 -9.06 36.61
N SER A 3 18.06 -8.42 35.68
CA SER A 3 17.46 -7.47 34.75
C SER A 3 17.79 -7.99 33.35
N ALA A 4 16.74 -8.27 32.58
CA ALA A 4 16.77 -9.01 31.34
C ALA A 4 17.45 -8.24 30.19
N PHE A 5 18.11 -9.02 29.31
CA PHE A 5 18.30 -8.87 27.86
C PHE A 5 18.01 -7.49 27.24
N ALA A 6 19.00 -6.76 26.68
CA ALA A 6 19.55 -6.93 25.31
C ALA A 6 18.44 -6.94 24.24
N ALA A 7 18.49 -6.27 23.10
CA ALA A 7 19.35 -5.29 22.45
C ALA A 7 18.58 -4.88 21.17
N SER A 8 18.95 -3.75 20.56
CA SER A 8 18.95 -3.53 19.10
C SER A 8 17.62 -3.44 18.32
N ASN A 9 17.46 -2.31 17.62
CA ASN A 9 16.91 -2.19 16.26
C ASN A 9 15.87 -3.21 15.80
N GLY A 10 14.61 -2.78 15.77
CA GLY A 10 13.60 -3.30 14.87
C GLY A 10 12.67 -2.17 14.49
N THR A 11 12.87 -1.54 13.33
CA THR A 11 11.74 -0.98 12.60
C THR A 11 10.87 -2.17 12.23
N GLU A 12 10.03 -2.59 13.17
CA GLU A 12 9.12 -3.70 13.00
C GLU A 12 8.12 -3.25 11.94
N ALA A 13 8.27 -3.80 10.72
CA ALA A 13 7.29 -3.64 9.67
C ALA A 13 5.93 -4.00 10.26
N ALA A 14 5.10 -2.99 10.51
CA ALA A 14 3.79 -3.15 11.12
C ALA A 14 3.09 -4.32 10.42
N THR A 15 2.82 -5.39 11.16
CA THR A 15 2.09 -6.52 10.57
C THR A 15 0.70 -6.01 10.22
N VAL A 16 0.09 -6.51 9.13
CA VAL A 16 -1.24 -6.02 8.71
C VAL A 16 -2.28 -6.12 9.85
N TYR A 17 -2.05 -6.99 10.83
CA TYR A 17 -2.90 -7.16 12.02
C TYR A 17 -2.80 -6.04 13.06
N ASP A 18 -1.71 -5.26 13.04
CA ASP A 18 -1.49 -4.12 13.95
C ASP A 18 -2.20 -2.85 13.46
N ILE A 19 -2.59 -2.83 12.17
CA ILE A 19 -3.26 -1.70 11.55
C ILE A 19 -4.72 -1.62 12.06
N PRO A 20 -5.23 -0.44 12.47
CA PRO A 20 -6.61 -0.30 12.90
C PRO A 20 -7.59 -0.57 11.75
N GLU A 21 -8.76 -1.14 12.05
CA GLU A 21 -9.80 -1.31 11.05
C GLU A 21 -10.30 0.05 10.53
N CYS A 22 -10.53 0.14 9.23
CA CYS A 22 -11.08 1.32 8.59
C CYS A 22 -12.53 1.54 9.04
N THR A 23 -12.89 2.79 9.33
CA THR A 23 -14.31 3.16 9.38
C THR A 23 -14.90 3.15 7.97
N GLN A 24 -16.23 3.11 7.86
CA GLN A 24 -16.91 3.16 6.56
C GLN A 24 -16.48 4.37 5.72
N ASP A 25 -16.32 5.55 6.33
CA ASP A 25 -15.82 6.75 5.63
C ASP A 25 -14.41 6.55 5.07
N GLN A 26 -13.51 5.87 5.80
CA GLN A 26 -12.16 5.60 5.34
C GLN A 26 -12.13 4.58 4.19
N LEU A 27 -13.03 3.59 4.22
CA LEU A 27 -13.21 2.65 3.11
C LEU A 27 -13.72 3.36 1.86
N ASN A 28 -14.75 4.20 2.00
CA ASN A 28 -15.29 4.99 0.90
C ASN A 28 -14.24 5.93 0.31
N LEU A 29 -13.41 6.55 1.17
CA LEU A 29 -12.32 7.42 0.75
C LEU A 29 -11.23 6.62 0.02
N GLY A 30 -10.87 5.44 0.52
CA GLY A 30 -9.93 4.53 -0.14
C GLY A 30 -10.41 4.08 -1.53
N GLU A 31 -11.66 3.66 -1.64
CA GLU A 31 -12.30 3.28 -2.91
C GLU A 31 -12.34 4.46 -3.88
N ALA A 32 -12.74 5.66 -3.40
CA ALA A 32 -12.77 6.86 -4.22
C ALA A 32 -11.37 7.20 -4.75
N ILE A 33 -10.32 7.16 -3.92
CA ILE A 33 -8.94 7.40 -4.38
C ILE A 33 -8.54 6.36 -5.43
N LEU A 34 -8.77 5.07 -5.16
CA LEU A 34 -8.37 3.99 -6.06
C LEU A 34 -9.07 4.05 -7.43
N THR A 35 -10.27 4.61 -7.50
CA THR A 35 -11.07 4.71 -8.73
C THR A 35 -11.01 6.08 -9.42
N THR A 36 -10.54 7.13 -8.74
CA THR A 36 -10.49 8.49 -9.30
C THR A 36 -9.07 9.00 -9.56
N GLU A 37 -8.05 8.41 -8.93
CA GLU A 37 -6.67 8.85 -9.07
C GLU A 37 -6.17 8.62 -10.51
N PRO A 38 -5.89 9.68 -11.29
CA PRO A 38 -5.53 9.57 -12.70
C PRO A 38 -4.31 8.67 -12.95
N SER A 39 -3.32 8.70 -12.04
CA SER A 39 -2.13 7.84 -12.19
C SER A 39 -2.50 6.36 -12.06
N THR A 40 -3.40 6.02 -11.13
CA THR A 40 -3.92 4.66 -10.94
C THR A 40 -4.67 4.21 -12.18
N LEU A 41 -5.59 5.03 -12.69
CA LEU A 41 -6.37 4.73 -13.89
C LEU A 41 -5.50 4.51 -15.14
N GLN A 42 -4.42 5.29 -15.30
CA GLN A 42 -3.48 5.13 -16.42
C GLN A 42 -2.74 3.80 -16.33
N CYS A 43 -2.26 3.43 -15.14
CA CYS A 43 -1.61 2.14 -14.93
C CYS A 43 -2.59 0.98 -15.17
N GLU A 44 -3.80 1.05 -14.58
CA GLU A 44 -4.82 0.02 -14.75
C GLU A 44 -5.22 -0.17 -16.21
N LYS A 45 -5.41 0.94 -16.95
CA LYS A 45 -5.70 0.89 -18.38
C LYS A 45 -4.56 0.25 -19.19
N LYS A 46 -3.31 0.52 -18.82
CA LYS A 46 -2.13 -0.01 -19.52
C LYS A 46 -2.00 -1.52 -19.36
N PHE A 47 -2.30 -2.03 -18.17
CA PHE A 47 -2.21 -3.46 -17.84
C PHE A 47 -3.54 -4.23 -17.96
N GLY A 48 -4.62 -3.56 -18.37
CA GLY A 48 -5.94 -4.18 -18.51
C GLY A 48 -6.60 -4.56 -17.18
N ILE A 49 -6.21 -3.91 -16.09
CA ILE A 49 -6.74 -4.15 -14.74
C ILE A 49 -8.07 -3.42 -14.60
N LYS A 50 -9.02 -3.98 -13.85
CA LYS A 50 -10.26 -3.26 -13.53
C LYS A 50 -9.96 -2.08 -12.61
N SER A 51 -10.72 -1.01 -12.79
CA SER A 51 -10.54 0.19 -11.97
C SER A 51 -10.69 -0.10 -10.48
N GLY A 52 -9.76 0.42 -9.69
CA GLY A 52 -9.67 0.22 -8.25
C GLY A 52 -9.02 -1.08 -7.80
N MET A 53 -8.48 -1.89 -8.72
CA MET A 53 -7.86 -3.19 -8.41
C MET A 53 -6.35 -3.20 -8.57
N LEU A 54 -5.71 -2.04 -8.81
CA LEU A 54 -4.25 -1.94 -8.91
C LEU A 54 -3.52 -2.57 -7.71
N LEU A 55 -3.94 -2.23 -6.48
CA LEU A 55 -3.34 -2.77 -5.25
C LEU A 55 -3.68 -4.25 -4.97
N GLN A 56 -4.61 -4.84 -5.73
CA GLN A 56 -4.95 -6.26 -5.64
C GLN A 56 -4.14 -7.10 -6.65
N SER A 57 -3.49 -6.46 -7.62
CA SER A 57 -2.77 -7.12 -8.71
C SER A 57 -1.29 -7.35 -8.35
N ALA A 58 -1.06 -8.00 -7.20
CA ALA A 58 0.30 -8.25 -6.66
C ALA A 58 1.14 -9.14 -7.59
N ASP A 59 0.51 -10.02 -8.35
CA ASP A 59 1.17 -10.89 -9.32
C ASP A 59 1.89 -10.12 -10.44
N ALA A 60 1.43 -8.91 -10.76
CA ALA A 60 2.02 -8.05 -11.78
C ALA A 60 2.89 -6.94 -11.17
N ALA A 61 3.27 -7.05 -9.89
CA ALA A 61 4.04 -6.03 -9.19
C ALA A 61 5.37 -5.72 -9.90
N ASP A 62 6.11 -6.74 -10.36
CA ASP A 62 7.39 -6.55 -11.06
C ASP A 62 7.22 -5.72 -12.35
N GLU A 63 6.16 -6.01 -13.12
CA GLU A 63 5.83 -5.25 -14.32
C GLU A 63 5.41 -3.81 -14.00
N PHE A 64 4.69 -3.58 -12.90
CA PHE A 64 4.33 -2.24 -12.44
C PHE A 64 5.55 -1.46 -11.98
N CYS A 65 6.54 -2.12 -11.38
CA CYS A 65 7.79 -1.49 -10.97
C CYS A 65 8.62 -1.01 -12.17
N ALA A 66 8.52 -1.69 -13.31
CA ALA A 66 9.13 -1.25 -14.57
C ALA A 66 8.41 -0.05 -15.22
N GLU A 67 7.18 0.24 -14.81
CA GLU A 67 6.35 1.29 -15.40
C GLU A 67 6.28 2.55 -14.53
N GLN A 68 6.81 3.66 -15.04
CA GLN A 68 6.87 4.92 -14.30
C GLN A 68 5.47 5.44 -13.90
N ALA A 69 4.45 5.25 -14.75
CA ALA A 69 3.08 5.65 -14.45
C ALA A 69 2.50 4.90 -13.24
N CYS A 70 2.78 3.60 -13.15
CA CYS A 70 2.37 2.75 -12.03
C CYS A 70 3.13 3.08 -10.75
N LEU A 71 4.44 3.34 -10.84
CA LEU A 71 5.21 3.83 -9.70
C LEU A 71 4.68 5.16 -9.17
N ASN A 72 4.31 6.09 -10.05
CA ASN A 72 3.72 7.35 -9.64
C ASN A 72 2.36 7.13 -8.97
N ALA A 73 1.53 6.25 -9.53
CA ALA A 73 0.27 5.86 -8.91
C ALA A 73 0.47 5.31 -7.50
N LEU A 74 1.37 4.35 -7.33
CA LEU A 74 1.67 3.72 -6.04
C LEU A 74 2.16 4.75 -5.00
N ARG A 75 3.00 5.71 -5.40
CA ARG A 75 3.44 6.80 -4.52
C ARG A 75 2.30 7.71 -4.11
N THR A 76 1.44 8.09 -5.05
CA THR A 76 0.27 8.91 -4.74
C THR A 76 -0.66 8.16 -3.80
N LEU A 77 -0.99 6.90 -4.11
CA LEU A 77 -1.81 6.03 -3.27
C LEU A 77 -1.22 5.90 -1.86
N PHE A 78 0.09 5.69 -1.71
CA PHE A 78 0.74 5.66 -0.39
C PHE A 78 0.59 6.97 0.38
N SER A 79 0.63 8.11 -0.32
CA SER A 79 0.51 9.43 0.30
C SER A 79 -0.93 9.83 0.63
N THR A 80 -1.92 9.29 -0.08
CA THR A 80 -3.33 9.71 0.04
C THR A 80 -4.19 8.68 0.78
N LEU A 81 -3.86 7.39 0.70
CA LEU A 81 -4.64 6.35 1.35
C LEU A 81 -4.50 6.42 2.87
N PRO A 82 -5.61 6.16 3.59
CA PRO A 82 -5.58 6.13 5.03
C PRO A 82 -4.80 4.92 5.55
N ASN A 83 -4.13 5.11 6.67
CA ASN A 83 -3.44 4.04 7.37
C ASN A 83 -4.45 3.20 8.19
N CYS A 84 -5.27 2.42 7.48
CA CYS A 84 -6.24 1.51 8.07
C CYS A 84 -6.36 0.22 7.24
N ARG A 85 -7.01 -0.79 7.80
CA ARG A 85 -7.26 -2.08 7.14
C ARG A 85 -8.73 -2.42 6.99
N TYR A 86 -9.03 -3.20 5.96
CA TYR A 86 -10.28 -3.91 5.78
C TYR A 86 -9.99 -5.41 5.83
N GLU A 87 -10.46 -6.11 6.86
CA GLU A 87 -10.13 -7.52 7.09
C GLU A 87 -8.60 -7.78 7.16
N LEU A 88 -8.04 -8.39 6.10
CA LEU A 88 -6.60 -8.67 5.95
C LEU A 88 -5.91 -7.72 4.96
N TRP A 89 -6.62 -6.70 4.50
CA TRP A 89 -6.18 -5.78 3.47
C TRP A 89 -5.94 -4.38 4.04
N GLY A 90 -4.67 -4.05 4.32
CA GLY A 90 -4.28 -2.69 4.68
C GLY A 90 -4.17 -1.82 3.44
N LEU A 91 -4.92 -0.72 3.34
CA LEU A 91 -4.94 0.15 2.16
C LEU A 91 -3.56 0.75 1.88
N LYS A 92 -3.08 1.57 2.83
CA LYS A 92 -1.74 2.17 2.76
C LYS A 92 -0.64 1.10 2.84
N TYR A 93 -0.86 0.04 3.61
CA TYR A 93 0.10 -1.06 3.74
C TYR A 93 0.35 -1.80 2.43
N SER A 94 -0.70 -2.04 1.63
CA SER A 94 -0.57 -2.67 0.32
C SER A 94 0.25 -1.80 -0.62
N ALA A 95 -0.03 -0.49 -0.67
CA ALA A 95 0.77 0.47 -1.46
C ALA A 95 2.25 0.49 -1.01
N THR A 96 2.49 0.42 0.30
CA THR A 96 3.84 0.34 0.88
C THR A 96 4.56 -0.95 0.46
N LYS A 97 3.86 -2.10 0.49
CA LYS A 97 4.43 -3.37 0.04
C LYS A 97 4.81 -3.36 -1.43
N PHE A 98 3.96 -2.79 -2.29
CA PHE A 98 4.28 -2.60 -3.70
C PHE A 98 5.51 -1.69 -3.88
N LEU A 99 5.56 -0.53 -3.20
CA LEU A 99 6.69 0.38 -3.30
C LEU A 99 7.99 -0.26 -2.82
N ASN A 100 7.95 -0.96 -1.68
CA ASN A 100 9.10 -1.71 -1.16
C ASN A 100 9.54 -2.82 -2.12
N HIS A 101 8.59 -3.52 -2.75
CA HIS A 101 8.89 -4.52 -3.78
C HIS A 101 9.61 -3.89 -4.98
N CYS A 102 9.18 -2.70 -5.39
CA CYS A 102 9.84 -1.91 -6.42
C CYS A 102 11.18 -1.28 -6.00
N GLY A 103 11.67 -1.55 -4.79
CA GLY A 103 12.93 -1.01 -4.28
C GLY A 103 12.84 0.39 -3.67
N PHE A 104 11.63 0.93 -3.47
CA PHE A 104 11.42 2.20 -2.75
C PHE A 104 11.16 1.91 -1.27
N SER A 105 12.17 2.15 -0.43
CA SER A 105 12.01 2.08 1.03
C SER A 105 10.94 3.07 1.49
N THR A 106 9.80 2.53 1.89
CA THR A 106 8.67 3.28 2.43
C THR A 106 8.31 2.70 3.80
N ASP A 107 8.22 3.59 4.78
CA ASP A 107 7.90 3.27 6.16
C ASP A 107 6.50 3.81 6.49
N ILE A 108 5.68 2.98 7.13
CA ILE A 108 4.36 3.38 7.59
C ILE A 108 4.57 3.93 9.00
N ALA A 109 4.90 5.22 9.07
CA ALA A 109 5.04 5.95 10.33
C ALA A 109 3.70 6.09 11.07
#